data_AF-A0A922SHE4-F1
#
_entry.id   AF-A0A922SHE4-F1
#
_cell.length_a   1.000
_cell.length_b   1.000
_cell.length_c   1.000
_cell.angle_alpha   90.00
_cell.angle_beta   90.00
_cell.angle_gamma   90.00
#
_symmetry.space_group_name_H-M   'P 1'
#
loop_
_entity.id
_entity.type
_entity.pdbx_description
1 polymer ?
#
loop_
_entity_poly.entity_id
_entity_poly.type
_entity_poly.pdbx_seq_one_letter_code
_entity_poly.pdbx_strand_id
1 'polypeptide(L)'
;MFVSRRRWILKTCGTTTPLRCVRAVLGLARDVAGHARVHNVFYSRREFARPAAQLQPHDNFDSEVKLLDSFFGDGRAYIMGPEKDCWYLYTLLPLEGTVDALEKEHSDASEGGLMEPDQTIEILMSDLDPAVMDIFTRQYSADAAAATRGCYMTIHITPERSCSYVSFESNVPVSSYDEVIARVLQAFRPAKFVLTVFATPDSPGASAARELKKFPALGAYCPLESQHCRFSGYELQYALYAKFPS
;
A
#
# COMPACT_ATOMS: atom_id res chain seq x y z
N MET A 1 -0.73 -11.11 6.96
CA MET A 1 -2.15 -10.72 7.11
C MET A 1 -2.31 -10.05 8.46
N PHE A 2 -2.98 -8.89 8.51
CA PHE A 2 -3.26 -8.17 9.75
C PHE A 2 -4.77 -8.00 9.91
N VAL A 3 -5.28 -8.23 11.12
CA VAL A 3 -6.69 -8.10 11.46
C VAL A 3 -6.79 -7.24 12.72
N SER A 4 -7.61 -6.19 12.67
CA SER A 4 -7.90 -5.30 13.79
C SER A 4 -9.42 -5.10 13.89
N ARG A 5 -9.89 -4.29 14.86
CA ARG A 5 -11.33 -4.11 15.12
C ARG A 5 -12.13 -3.71 13.88
N ARG A 6 -11.59 -2.85 13.00
CA ARG A 6 -12.30 -2.31 11.83
C ARG A 6 -11.47 -2.32 10.55
N ARG A 7 -10.27 -2.91 10.57
CA ARG A 7 -9.35 -2.94 9.41
C ARG A 7 -8.76 -4.32 9.22
N TRP A 8 -8.77 -4.78 7.97
CA TRP A 8 -8.20 -6.03 7.51
C TRP A 8 -7.22 -5.75 6.37
N ILE A 9 -6.01 -6.32 6.45
CA ILE A 9 -4.94 -6.14 5.46
C ILE A 9 -4.41 -7.52 5.06
N LEU A 10 -4.45 -7.81 3.76
CA LEU A 10 -3.89 -9.01 3.16
C LEU A 10 -2.90 -8.64 2.06
N LYS A 11 -1.65 -9.03 2.26
CA LYS A 11 -0.58 -8.96 1.26
C LYS A 11 -0.12 -10.37 0.94
N THR A 12 -0.11 -10.72 -0.33
CA THR A 12 0.36 -12.01 -0.83
C THR A 12 1.32 -11.79 -2.00
N CYS A 13 2.05 -12.83 -2.40
CA CYS A 13 3.04 -12.78 -3.48
C CYS A 13 3.01 -14.06 -4.31
N GLY A 14 3.83 -14.14 -5.36
CA GLY A 14 3.85 -15.28 -6.28
C GLY A 14 2.61 -15.30 -7.18
N THR A 15 1.92 -16.44 -7.25
CA THR A 15 0.74 -16.67 -8.10
C THR A 15 -0.56 -16.83 -7.28
N THR A 16 -0.52 -16.46 -6.00
CA THR A 16 -1.73 -16.42 -5.16
C THR A 16 -2.78 -15.49 -5.75
N THR A 17 -4.07 -15.78 -5.52
CA THR A 17 -5.18 -15.00 -6.07
C THR A 17 -5.96 -14.28 -4.95
N PRO A 18 -5.37 -13.23 -4.32
CA PRO A 18 -5.92 -12.62 -3.11
C PRO A 18 -7.35 -12.09 -3.26
N LEU A 19 -7.76 -11.61 -4.44
CA LEU A 19 -9.12 -11.09 -4.63
C LEU A 19 -10.21 -12.17 -4.55
N ARG A 20 -9.86 -13.46 -4.69
CA ARG A 20 -10.85 -14.54 -4.56
C ARG A 20 -11.40 -14.70 -3.15
N CYS A 21 -10.69 -14.20 -2.12
CA CYS A 21 -11.17 -14.31 -0.75
C CYS A 21 -12.17 -13.20 -0.35
N VAL A 22 -12.32 -12.13 -1.15
CA VAL A 22 -13.11 -10.94 -0.79
C VAL A 22 -14.52 -11.30 -0.38
N ARG A 23 -15.24 -12.14 -1.15
CA ARG A 23 -16.60 -12.59 -0.80
C ARG A 23 -16.65 -13.27 0.58
N ALA A 24 -15.69 -14.14 0.87
CA ALA A 24 -15.66 -14.86 2.15
C ALA A 24 -15.35 -13.91 3.31
N VAL A 25 -14.41 -12.97 3.13
CA VAL A 25 -14.06 -11.96 4.13
C VAL A 25 -15.24 -11.03 4.43
N LEU A 26 -15.96 -10.58 3.40
CA LEU A 26 -17.18 -9.76 3.57
C LEU A 26 -18.28 -10.54 4.33
N GLY A 27 -18.44 -11.83 4.04
CA GLY A 27 -19.34 -12.72 4.78
C GLY A 27 -18.97 -12.82 6.26
N LEU A 28 -17.69 -13.06 6.57
CA LEU A 28 -17.18 -13.12 7.95
C LEU A 28 -17.34 -11.77 8.68
N ALA A 29 -17.04 -10.66 8.00
CA ALA A 29 -17.19 -9.32 8.58
C ALA A 29 -18.65 -9.05 8.98
N ARG A 30 -19.62 -9.43 8.15
CA ARG A 30 -21.05 -9.28 8.43
C ARG A 30 -21.52 -10.26 9.51
N ASP A 31 -21.29 -11.56 9.30
CA ASP A 31 -21.94 -12.63 10.06
C ASP A 31 -21.28 -12.86 11.42
N VAL A 32 -19.97 -12.63 11.53
CA VAL A 32 -19.20 -12.87 12.76
C VAL A 32 -18.89 -11.56 13.50
N ALA A 33 -18.46 -10.53 12.78
CA ALA A 33 -18.04 -9.26 13.39
C ALA A 33 -19.14 -8.18 13.42
N GLY A 34 -20.30 -8.42 12.80
CA GLY A 34 -21.43 -7.48 12.78
C GLY A 34 -21.20 -6.22 11.94
N HIS A 35 -20.23 -6.22 11.03
CA HIS A 35 -19.95 -5.10 10.12
C HIS A 35 -20.81 -5.21 8.86
N ALA A 36 -21.86 -4.38 8.78
CA ALA A 36 -22.80 -4.37 7.64
C ALA A 36 -22.33 -3.54 6.44
N ARG A 37 -21.36 -2.63 6.62
CA ARG A 37 -20.89 -1.69 5.59
C ARG A 37 -19.36 -1.69 5.51
N VAL A 38 -18.85 -1.54 4.29
CA VAL A 38 -17.43 -1.29 4.02
C VAL A 38 -17.26 0.22 3.85
N HIS A 39 -16.34 0.82 4.62
CA HIS A 39 -16.06 2.25 4.53
C HIS A 39 -15.08 2.55 3.40
N ASN A 40 -13.92 1.88 3.40
CA ASN A 40 -12.84 2.10 2.43
C ASN A 40 -12.34 0.76 1.90
N VAL A 41 -11.90 0.75 0.63
CA VAL A 41 -11.19 -0.36 0.00
C VAL A 41 -9.97 0.22 -0.69
N PHE A 42 -8.82 -0.38 -0.44
CA PHE A 42 -7.60 -0.13 -1.20
C PHE A 42 -7.08 -1.47 -1.70
N TYR A 43 -7.08 -1.65 -3.02
CA TYR A 43 -6.38 -2.75 -3.67
C TYR A 43 -5.26 -2.18 -4.51
N SER A 44 -4.02 -2.51 -4.19
CA SER A 44 -2.87 -2.02 -4.91
C SER A 44 -1.86 -3.11 -5.20
N ARG A 45 -1.08 -2.90 -6.27
CA ARG A 45 0.10 -3.70 -6.60
C ARG A 45 1.03 -2.94 -7.54
N ARG A 46 2.32 -3.26 -7.47
CA ARG A 46 3.27 -2.88 -8.54
C ARG A 46 3.06 -3.78 -9.76
N GLU A 47 3.48 -3.30 -10.93
CA GLU A 47 3.60 -4.13 -12.13
C GLU A 47 4.32 -5.46 -11.82
N PHE A 48 3.80 -6.56 -12.36
CA PHE A 48 4.38 -7.87 -12.14
C PHE A 48 5.66 -8.03 -12.98
N ALA A 49 6.69 -8.62 -12.38
CA ALA A 49 7.87 -9.02 -13.15
C ALA A 49 7.55 -10.05 -14.26
N ARG A 50 6.50 -10.85 -14.07
CA ARG A 50 6.02 -11.87 -15.03
C ARG A 50 4.48 -11.89 -15.09
N PRO A 51 3.84 -10.94 -15.80
CA PRO A 51 2.38 -10.84 -15.85
C PRO A 51 1.71 -12.11 -16.41
N ALA A 52 2.32 -12.72 -17.43
CA ALA A 52 1.81 -13.94 -18.07
C ALA A 52 1.77 -15.19 -17.16
N ALA A 53 2.44 -15.15 -15.99
CA ALA A 53 2.40 -16.25 -15.02
C ALA A 53 1.23 -16.14 -14.02
N GLN A 54 0.52 -15.00 -14.01
CA GLN A 54 -0.57 -14.76 -13.07
C GLN A 54 -1.85 -15.49 -13.48
N LEU A 55 -2.64 -15.86 -12.48
CA LEU A 55 -3.91 -16.57 -12.66
C LEU A 55 -5.07 -15.57 -12.58
N GLN A 56 -6.14 -15.83 -13.33
CA GLN A 56 -7.37 -15.03 -13.22
C GLN A 56 -7.88 -14.95 -11.77
N PRO A 57 -8.27 -13.77 -11.28
CA PRO A 57 -8.50 -12.51 -12.03
C PRO A 57 -7.27 -11.59 -12.18
N HIS A 58 -6.08 -12.03 -11.76
CA HIS A 58 -4.87 -11.21 -11.62
C HIS A 58 -3.97 -11.19 -12.87
N ASP A 59 -4.47 -11.68 -14.00
CA ASP A 59 -3.79 -11.70 -15.29
C ASP A 59 -3.68 -10.30 -15.92
N ASN A 60 -4.55 -9.37 -15.56
CA ASN A 60 -4.49 -7.97 -15.96
C ASN A 60 -5.31 -7.08 -14.99
N PHE A 61 -5.03 -5.78 -14.97
CA PHE A 61 -5.68 -4.87 -14.02
C PHE A 61 -7.18 -4.69 -14.28
N ASP A 62 -7.61 -4.68 -15.54
CA ASP A 62 -9.04 -4.54 -15.88
C ASP A 62 -9.89 -5.70 -15.32
N SER A 63 -9.34 -6.91 -15.30
CA SER A 63 -10.00 -8.09 -14.72
C SER A 63 -10.09 -8.00 -13.19
N GLU A 64 -9.07 -7.43 -12.54
CA GLU A 64 -9.07 -7.17 -11.11
C GLU A 64 -10.12 -6.12 -10.74
N VAL A 65 -10.17 -5.01 -11.49
CA VAL A 65 -11.16 -3.94 -11.34
C VAL A 65 -12.57 -4.48 -11.55
N LYS A 66 -12.82 -5.22 -12.63
CA LYS A 66 -14.13 -5.83 -12.92
C LYS A 66 -14.62 -6.74 -11.79
N LEU A 67 -13.72 -7.52 -11.18
CA LEU A 67 -14.10 -8.34 -10.03
C LEU A 67 -14.42 -7.48 -8.80
N LEU A 68 -13.61 -6.46 -8.52
CA LEU A 68 -13.83 -5.56 -7.38
C LEU A 68 -15.14 -4.78 -7.52
N ASP A 69 -15.46 -4.27 -8.71
CA ASP A 69 -16.73 -3.60 -8.99
C ASP A 69 -17.93 -4.53 -8.85
N SER A 70 -17.77 -5.83 -9.05
CA SER A 70 -18.84 -6.80 -8.76
C SER A 70 -19.21 -6.89 -7.27
N PHE A 71 -18.33 -6.41 -6.37
CA PHE A 71 -18.59 -6.31 -4.94
C PHE A 71 -19.00 -4.90 -4.51
N PHE A 72 -18.38 -3.86 -5.09
CA PHE A 72 -18.47 -2.49 -4.56
C PHE A 72 -19.15 -1.48 -5.48
N GLY A 73 -19.36 -1.80 -6.77
CA GLY A 73 -20.12 -0.99 -7.73
C GLY A 73 -19.39 0.23 -8.30
N ASP A 74 -18.92 1.13 -7.43
CA ASP A 74 -18.44 2.47 -7.81
C ASP A 74 -16.93 2.66 -7.53
N GLY A 75 -16.13 1.71 -7.98
CA GLY A 75 -14.68 1.79 -7.88
C GLY A 75 -14.05 2.82 -8.80
N ARG A 76 -12.84 3.25 -8.45
CA ARG A 76 -11.93 3.98 -9.33
C ARG A 76 -10.59 3.27 -9.40
N ALA A 77 -10.10 3.15 -10.62
CA ALA A 77 -8.82 2.56 -10.94
C ALA A 77 -7.83 3.64 -11.38
N TYR A 78 -6.61 3.58 -10.87
CA TYR A 78 -5.52 4.51 -11.15
C TYR A 78 -4.25 3.72 -11.48
N ILE A 79 -3.44 4.28 -12.38
CA ILE A 79 -2.13 3.78 -12.75
C ILE A 79 -1.15 4.94 -12.56
N MET A 80 -0.14 4.75 -11.73
CA MET A 80 0.87 5.76 -11.41
C MET A 80 2.25 5.27 -11.82
N GLY A 81 3.07 6.17 -12.37
CA GLY A 81 4.39 5.83 -12.86
C GLY A 81 4.44 5.45 -14.35
N PRO A 82 5.64 5.05 -14.82
CA PRO A 82 5.87 4.80 -16.23
C PRO A 82 5.37 3.41 -16.61
N GLU A 83 5.17 3.17 -17.91
CA GLU A 83 4.62 1.91 -18.43
C GLU A 83 5.37 0.65 -17.96
N LYS A 84 6.68 0.77 -17.69
CA LYS A 84 7.51 -0.24 -17.05
C LYS A 84 7.86 0.26 -15.66
N ASP A 85 7.28 -0.36 -14.62
CA ASP A 85 7.35 0.00 -13.19
C ASP A 85 6.20 0.85 -12.62
N CYS A 86 5.04 0.85 -13.27
CA CYS A 86 3.86 1.48 -12.71
C CYS A 86 3.34 0.76 -11.44
N TRP A 87 2.52 1.50 -10.70
CA TRP A 87 1.78 1.06 -9.53
C TRP A 87 0.28 1.24 -9.79
N TYR A 88 -0.46 0.16 -9.58
CA TYR A 88 -1.90 0.07 -9.79
C TYR A 88 -2.62 0.27 -8.47
N LEU A 89 -3.71 1.03 -8.50
CA LEU A 89 -4.58 1.28 -7.34
C LEU A 89 -6.04 1.24 -7.75
N TYR A 90 -6.81 0.40 -7.08
CA TYR A 90 -8.26 0.47 -7.03
C TYR A 90 -8.69 0.99 -5.65
N THR A 91 -9.57 1.98 -5.63
CA THR A 91 -10.18 2.50 -4.41
C THR A 91 -11.63 2.89 -4.62
N LEU A 92 -12.39 2.97 -3.54
CA LEU A 92 -13.71 3.62 -3.55
C LEU A 92 -13.51 5.14 -3.45
N LEU A 93 -14.38 5.91 -4.10
CA LEU A 93 -14.61 7.32 -3.75
C LEU A 93 -15.80 7.37 -2.78
N PRO A 94 -15.83 8.26 -1.79
CA PRO A 94 -17.09 8.82 -1.34
C PRO A 94 -17.72 9.52 -2.55
N LEU A 95 -18.95 9.10 -2.86
CA LEU A 95 -19.82 9.74 -3.84
C LEU A 95 -19.78 11.27 -3.65
N GLU A 96 -19.47 12.03 -4.69
CA GLU A 96 -19.98 13.41 -4.77
C GLU A 96 -21.52 13.30 -4.63
N GLY A 97 -22.02 13.57 -3.43
CA GLY A 97 -23.39 13.24 -3.01
C GLY A 97 -23.50 12.63 -1.61
N THR A 98 -22.37 12.22 -1.00
CA THR A 98 -22.34 11.85 0.42
C THR A 98 -22.33 13.05 1.35
N VAL A 99 -22.09 14.28 0.92
CA VAL A 99 -22.25 15.44 1.81
C VAL A 99 -23.70 15.57 2.31
N ASP A 100 -24.70 15.38 1.43
CA ASP A 100 -26.12 15.43 1.83
C ASP A 100 -26.57 14.19 2.62
N ALA A 101 -25.96 13.02 2.37
CA ALA A 101 -26.24 11.79 3.12
C ALA A 101 -25.52 11.74 4.47
N LEU A 102 -24.32 12.31 4.56
CA LEU A 102 -23.57 12.51 5.79
C LEU A 102 -24.28 13.55 6.66
N GLU A 103 -24.82 14.63 6.09
CA GLU A 103 -25.64 15.60 6.84
C GLU A 103 -26.93 14.99 7.41
N LYS A 104 -27.53 14.01 6.72
CA LYS A 104 -28.66 13.23 7.26
C LYS A 104 -28.27 12.18 8.30
N GLU A 105 -27.08 11.59 8.24
CA GLU A 105 -26.55 10.73 9.32
C GLU A 105 -26.07 11.55 10.53
N HIS A 106 -25.72 12.83 10.35
CA HIS A 106 -25.35 13.75 11.46
C HIS A 106 -26.50 14.05 12.43
N SER A 107 -27.77 13.83 12.04
CA SER A 107 -28.91 14.01 12.96
C SER A 107 -29.21 12.79 13.84
N ASP A 108 -28.77 11.58 13.46
CA ASP A 108 -29.07 10.34 14.20
C ASP A 108 -27.84 9.66 14.83
N ALA A 109 -26.62 10.04 14.45
CA ALA A 109 -25.38 9.52 15.04
C ALA A 109 -24.97 10.30 16.31
N SER A 110 -25.74 10.10 17.38
CA SER A 110 -25.33 10.44 18.76
C SER A 110 -24.39 9.39 19.37
N GLU A 111 -23.40 8.92 18.59
CA GLU A 111 -22.19 8.24 19.09
C GLU A 111 -21.00 8.69 18.22
N GLY A 112 -20.21 9.62 18.76
CA GLY A 112 -19.08 10.24 18.08
C GLY A 112 -17.96 9.28 17.74
N GLY A 113 -17.84 8.93 16.46
CA GLY A 113 -16.63 8.37 15.88
C GLY A 113 -16.06 9.35 14.87
N LEU A 114 -15.13 10.21 15.28
CA LEU A 114 -14.19 10.84 14.35
C LEU A 114 -13.53 9.70 13.54
N MET A 115 -13.37 9.85 12.22
CA MET A 115 -12.52 8.92 11.47
C MET A 115 -11.14 8.91 12.13
N GLU A 116 -10.61 7.72 12.46
CA GLU A 116 -9.27 7.63 13.02
C GLU A 116 -8.26 8.07 11.96
N PRO A 117 -7.29 8.95 12.30
CA PRO A 117 -6.26 9.35 11.35
C PRO A 117 -5.51 8.13 10.84
N ASP A 118 -5.33 8.02 9.52
CA ASP A 118 -4.71 6.85 8.89
C ASP A 118 -3.59 7.28 7.96
N GLN A 119 -2.49 6.54 8.02
CA GLN A 119 -1.37 6.72 7.11
C GLN A 119 -0.68 5.39 6.85
N THR A 120 -0.20 5.19 5.63
CA THR A 120 0.56 4.00 5.23
C THR A 120 1.69 4.40 4.31
N ILE A 121 2.89 3.88 4.58
CA ILE A 121 4.05 3.98 3.70
C ILE A 121 4.36 2.60 3.12
N GLU A 122 4.62 2.53 1.81
CA GLU A 122 5.22 1.36 1.16
C GLU A 122 6.52 1.73 0.46
N ILE A 123 7.53 0.87 0.58
CA ILE A 123 8.78 0.95 -0.16
C ILE A 123 8.98 -0.38 -0.89
N LEU A 124 8.85 -0.34 -2.21
CA LEU A 124 8.88 -1.52 -3.09
C LEU A 124 10.18 -1.52 -3.90
N MET A 125 11.09 -2.41 -3.55
CA MET A 125 12.49 -2.38 -3.95
C MET A 125 12.82 -3.51 -4.91
N SER A 126 13.63 -3.22 -5.92
CA SER A 126 14.11 -4.16 -6.93
C SER A 126 15.63 -4.05 -7.09
N ASP A 127 16.22 -5.10 -7.66
CA ASP A 127 17.65 -5.15 -8.01
C ASP A 127 18.54 -4.86 -6.80
N LEU A 128 18.40 -5.72 -5.79
CA LEU A 128 19.02 -5.57 -4.48
C LEU A 128 20.46 -6.06 -4.47
N ASP A 129 21.27 -5.51 -3.57
CA ASP A 129 22.67 -5.94 -3.36
C ASP A 129 22.71 -7.44 -3.02
N PRO A 130 23.37 -8.28 -3.85
CA PRO A 130 23.42 -9.73 -3.63
C PRO A 130 24.00 -10.11 -2.26
N ALA A 131 24.96 -9.34 -1.74
CA ALA A 131 25.56 -9.62 -0.44
C ALA A 131 24.59 -9.37 0.73
N VAL A 132 23.67 -8.41 0.56
CA VAL A 132 22.57 -8.18 1.53
C VAL A 132 21.55 -9.31 1.43
N MET A 133 21.22 -9.77 0.22
CA MET A 133 20.21 -10.81 -0.02
C MET A 133 20.62 -12.19 0.50
N ASP A 134 21.92 -12.53 0.48
CA ASP A 134 22.43 -13.81 0.97
C ASP A 134 22.09 -14.07 2.46
N ILE A 135 21.89 -13.01 3.25
CA ILE A 135 21.55 -13.07 4.69
C ILE A 135 20.09 -13.51 4.92
N PHE A 136 19.18 -13.28 3.95
CA PHE A 136 17.74 -13.51 4.11
C PHE A 136 17.26 -14.84 3.51
N THR A 137 18.17 -15.80 3.33
CA THR A 137 17.82 -17.17 2.95
C THR A 137 17.21 -17.92 4.13
N ARG A 138 16.44 -18.98 3.84
CA ARG A 138 15.70 -19.81 4.84
C ARG A 138 16.58 -20.39 5.97
N GLN A 139 17.90 -20.29 5.83
CA GLN A 139 18.89 -20.73 6.79
C GLN A 139 19.04 -19.80 8.02
N TYR A 140 18.51 -18.56 8.01
CA TYR A 140 18.88 -17.53 9.01
C TYR A 140 17.77 -16.64 9.61
N SER A 141 16.47 -16.95 9.55
CA SER A 141 15.45 -16.12 10.23
C SER A 141 14.20 -16.85 10.71
N ALA A 142 13.78 -16.60 11.96
CA ALA A 142 12.84 -17.45 12.71
C ALA A 142 11.59 -16.78 13.32
N ASP A 143 11.53 -15.47 13.65
CA ASP A 143 10.24 -14.85 14.01
C ASP A 143 10.16 -13.31 13.91
N ALA A 144 8.92 -12.79 13.81
CA ALA A 144 8.55 -11.38 13.62
C ALA A 144 7.63 -10.81 14.73
N ALA A 145 7.39 -11.57 15.82
CA ALA A 145 6.28 -11.30 16.74
C ALA A 145 6.55 -10.16 17.74
N ALA A 146 7.80 -9.72 17.90
CA ALA A 146 8.18 -8.69 18.87
C ALA A 146 8.02 -7.23 18.38
N ALA A 147 7.69 -6.99 17.10
CA ALA A 147 7.82 -5.68 16.45
C ALA A 147 6.54 -4.81 16.44
N THR A 148 5.37 -5.33 16.82
CA THR A 148 4.09 -4.62 16.64
C THR A 148 3.41 -4.31 17.99
N ARG A 149 3.73 -3.14 18.57
CA ARG A 149 2.94 -2.53 19.66
C ARG A 149 2.33 -1.23 19.15
N GLY A 150 1.08 -1.30 18.66
CA GLY A 150 0.27 -0.14 18.25
C GLY A 150 0.30 0.23 16.75
N CYS A 151 1.34 -0.17 16.02
CA CYS A 151 1.44 -0.07 14.56
C CYS A 151 1.85 -1.42 13.96
N TYR A 152 1.57 -1.64 12.68
CA TYR A 152 2.04 -2.80 11.94
C TYR A 152 3.25 -2.44 11.07
N MET A 153 4.10 -3.44 10.86
CA MET A 153 5.21 -3.40 9.93
C MET A 153 5.31 -4.78 9.29
N THR A 154 5.52 -4.83 7.98
CA THR A 154 5.76 -6.09 7.27
C THR A 154 6.87 -5.92 6.25
N ILE A 155 7.71 -6.95 6.16
CA ILE A 155 8.78 -7.05 5.18
C ILE A 155 8.63 -8.40 4.47
N HIS A 156 8.57 -8.38 3.14
CA HIS A 156 8.62 -9.60 2.32
C HIS A 156 9.84 -9.52 1.41
N ILE A 157 10.62 -10.60 1.39
CA ILE A 157 11.91 -10.67 0.69
C ILE A 157 11.89 -11.86 -0.27
N THR A 158 12.20 -11.59 -1.53
CA THR A 158 12.48 -12.56 -2.60
C THR A 158 13.97 -12.38 -2.97
N PRO A 159 14.88 -13.19 -2.39
CA PRO A 159 16.32 -12.94 -2.50
C PRO A 159 16.95 -13.39 -3.83
N GLU A 160 16.22 -14.11 -4.68
CA GLU A 160 16.72 -14.67 -5.94
C GLU A 160 17.26 -13.58 -6.87
N ARG A 161 18.55 -13.68 -7.25
CA ARG A 161 19.26 -12.64 -8.03
C ARG A 161 18.56 -12.26 -9.33
N SER A 162 17.93 -13.22 -10.02
CA SER A 162 17.24 -12.97 -11.29
C SER A 162 15.94 -12.15 -11.16
N CYS A 163 15.41 -12.00 -9.96
CA CYS A 163 14.15 -11.31 -9.71
C CYS A 163 14.07 -10.75 -8.27
N SER A 164 15.19 -10.23 -7.77
CA SER A 164 15.30 -9.82 -6.38
C SER A 164 14.29 -8.72 -6.05
N TYR A 165 13.55 -8.90 -4.96
CA TYR A 165 12.47 -7.98 -4.59
C TYR A 165 12.31 -7.91 -3.07
N VAL A 166 12.13 -6.71 -2.53
CA VAL A 166 11.76 -6.49 -1.13
C VAL A 166 10.59 -5.51 -1.09
N SER A 167 9.54 -5.83 -0.32
CA SER A 167 8.52 -4.87 0.05
C SER A 167 8.61 -4.56 1.54
N PHE A 168 8.70 -3.28 1.89
CA PHE A 168 8.46 -2.78 3.23
C PHE A 168 7.12 -2.04 3.26
N GLU A 169 6.31 -2.25 4.30
CA GLU A 169 5.05 -1.55 4.52
C GLU A 169 4.81 -1.33 6.00
N SER A 170 4.33 -0.13 6.37
CA SER A 170 3.98 0.20 7.75
C SER A 170 2.94 1.32 7.82
N ASN A 171 2.16 1.36 8.91
CA ASN A 171 1.28 2.48 9.25
C ASN A 171 1.80 3.32 10.44
N VAL A 172 3.12 3.34 10.66
CA VAL A 172 3.71 4.07 11.79
C VAL A 172 3.32 5.56 11.75
N PRO A 173 2.73 6.12 12.83
CA PRO A 173 2.19 7.48 12.84
C PRO A 173 3.30 8.52 13.10
N VAL A 174 4.15 8.77 12.11
CA VAL A 174 5.22 9.79 12.15
C VAL A 174 4.88 10.99 11.28
N SER A 175 5.38 12.16 11.67
CA SER A 175 5.22 13.40 10.89
C SER A 175 6.15 13.49 9.68
N SER A 176 7.31 12.83 9.76
CA SER A 176 8.24 12.65 8.64
C SER A 176 8.69 11.20 8.56
N TYR A 177 8.77 10.68 7.34
CA TYR A 177 9.23 9.33 7.04
C TYR A 177 10.73 9.25 6.73
N ASP A 178 11.48 10.36 6.82
CA ASP A 178 12.89 10.43 6.39
C ASP A 178 13.76 9.37 7.07
N GLU A 179 13.64 9.22 8.40
CA GLU A 179 14.40 8.23 9.16
C GLU A 179 14.01 6.79 8.79
N VAL A 180 12.71 6.54 8.57
CA VAL A 180 12.20 5.23 8.16
C VAL A 180 12.75 4.86 6.78
N ILE A 181 12.64 5.78 5.81
CA ILE A 181 13.14 5.61 4.45
C ILE A 181 14.65 5.38 4.48
N ALA A 182 15.41 6.21 5.20
CA ALA A 182 16.86 6.07 5.30
C ALA A 182 17.29 4.71 5.85
N ARG A 183 16.64 4.24 6.93
CA ARG A 183 16.93 2.92 7.52
C ARG A 183 16.63 1.77 6.56
N VAL A 184 15.47 1.80 5.90
CA VAL A 184 15.08 0.75 4.93
C VAL A 184 16.05 0.71 3.75
N LEU A 185 16.38 1.87 3.19
CA LEU A 185 17.32 1.96 2.06
C LEU A 185 18.76 1.56 2.45
N GLN A 186 19.19 1.88 3.67
CA GLN A 186 20.50 1.47 4.19
C GLN A 186 20.57 -0.05 4.39
N ALA A 187 19.48 -0.66 4.86
CA ALA A 187 19.38 -2.09 5.10
C ALA A 187 19.39 -2.89 3.79
N PHE A 188 18.60 -2.49 2.79
CA PHE A 188 18.34 -3.29 1.59
C PHE A 188 19.13 -2.87 0.34
N ARG A 189 19.60 -1.61 0.28
CA ARG A 189 20.44 -1.07 -0.81
C ARG A 189 19.94 -1.42 -2.23
N PRO A 190 18.68 -1.13 -2.58
CA PRO A 190 18.17 -1.39 -3.92
C PRO A 190 18.92 -0.61 -5.00
N ALA A 191 18.84 -1.03 -6.26
CA ALA A 191 19.20 -0.15 -7.38
C ALA A 191 18.03 0.81 -7.72
N LYS A 192 16.79 0.34 -7.55
CA LYS A 192 15.56 1.08 -7.86
C LYS A 192 14.45 0.76 -6.85
N PHE A 193 13.62 1.75 -6.53
CA PHE A 193 12.44 1.54 -5.69
C PHE A 193 11.29 2.48 -6.00
N VAL A 194 10.07 2.01 -5.71
CA VAL A 194 8.85 2.82 -5.64
C VAL A 194 8.59 3.15 -4.17
N LEU A 195 8.25 4.40 -3.90
CA LEU A 195 7.78 4.89 -2.61
C LEU A 195 6.34 5.36 -2.76
N THR A 196 5.44 4.84 -1.94
CA THR A 196 4.07 5.36 -1.79
C THR A 196 3.86 5.82 -0.35
N VAL A 197 3.24 6.98 -0.17
CA VAL A 197 2.75 7.44 1.13
C VAL A 197 1.31 7.86 0.97
N PHE A 198 0.42 7.14 1.65
CA PHE A 198 -1.02 7.39 1.71
C PHE A 198 -1.34 7.97 3.09
N ALA A 199 -2.10 9.06 3.16
CA ALA A 199 -2.37 9.75 4.42
C ALA A 199 -3.73 10.46 4.40
N THR A 200 -4.49 10.37 5.50
CA THR A 200 -5.64 11.27 5.72
C THR A 200 -5.14 12.67 6.10
N PRO A 201 -5.90 13.75 5.80
CA PRO A 201 -5.48 15.13 6.10
C PRO A 201 -5.20 15.43 7.57
N ASP A 202 -5.80 14.67 8.48
CA ASP A 202 -5.65 14.78 9.94
C ASP A 202 -4.55 13.86 10.51
N SER A 203 -3.91 13.03 9.67
CA SER A 203 -2.80 12.18 10.10
C SER A 203 -1.50 12.98 10.30
N PRO A 204 -0.62 12.55 11.21
CA PRO A 204 0.71 13.17 11.38
C PRO A 204 1.49 13.30 10.07
N GLY A 205 1.36 12.30 9.19
CA GLY A 205 2.04 12.19 7.91
C GLY A 205 1.36 12.92 6.75
N ALA A 206 0.30 13.71 6.99
CA ALA A 206 -0.39 14.46 5.94
C ALA A 206 0.56 15.40 5.14
N SER A 207 1.63 15.92 5.78
CA SER A 207 2.62 16.74 5.09
C SER A 207 3.67 15.94 4.32
N ALA A 208 3.74 14.61 4.46
CA ALA A 208 4.78 13.78 3.86
C ALA A 208 4.84 13.95 2.34
N ALA A 209 3.68 14.04 1.67
CA ALA A 209 3.60 14.30 0.24
C ALA A 209 4.27 15.63 -0.17
N ARG A 210 4.12 16.67 0.66
CA ARG A 210 4.74 17.98 0.44
C ARG A 210 6.22 17.96 0.80
N GLU A 211 6.61 17.23 1.84
CA GLU A 211 7.99 17.15 2.31
C GLU A 211 8.88 16.36 1.36
N LEU A 212 8.41 15.20 0.88
CA LEU A 212 9.14 14.38 -0.08
C LEU A 212 9.42 15.13 -1.40
N LYS A 213 8.52 16.03 -1.81
CA LYS A 213 8.74 16.91 -2.98
C LYS A 213 9.86 17.94 -2.79
N LYS A 214 10.21 18.28 -1.53
CA LYS A 214 11.28 19.25 -1.25
C LYS A 214 12.67 18.65 -1.44
N PHE A 215 12.80 17.32 -1.41
CA PHE A 215 14.08 16.64 -1.53
C PHE A 215 14.30 16.14 -2.96
N PRO A 216 15.22 16.76 -3.72
CA PRO A 216 15.50 16.35 -5.10
C PRO A 216 16.24 15.01 -5.18
N ALA A 217 16.70 14.46 -4.06
CA ALA A 217 17.35 13.16 -3.95
C ALA A 217 17.17 12.59 -2.54
N LEU A 218 17.14 11.26 -2.44
CA LEU A 218 17.18 10.53 -1.18
C LEU A 218 18.55 9.84 -1.07
N GLY A 219 19.53 10.49 -0.44
CA GLY A 219 20.90 9.97 -0.39
C GLY A 219 21.49 9.80 -1.80
N ALA A 220 21.81 8.56 -2.19
CA ALA A 220 22.37 8.23 -3.50
C ALA A 220 21.32 8.03 -4.62
N TYR A 221 20.03 8.22 -4.31
CA TYR A 221 18.93 7.96 -5.21
C TYR A 221 18.31 9.25 -5.76
N CYS A 222 18.16 9.32 -7.08
CA CYS A 222 17.49 10.42 -7.77
C CYS A 222 16.06 10.01 -8.16
N PRO A 223 15.08 10.92 -8.05
CA PRO A 223 13.72 10.67 -8.50
C PRO A 223 13.70 10.60 -10.03
N LEU A 224 13.13 9.52 -10.56
CA LEU A 224 12.81 9.37 -11.98
C LEU A 224 11.41 9.92 -12.28
N GLU A 225 10.48 9.74 -11.34
CA GLU A 225 9.10 10.19 -11.47
C GLU A 225 8.49 10.50 -10.11
N SER A 226 7.58 11.46 -10.07
CA SER A 226 6.85 11.85 -8.86
C SER A 226 5.45 12.28 -9.25
N GLN A 227 4.45 11.67 -8.62
CA GLN A 227 3.04 11.99 -8.82
C GLN A 227 2.36 12.21 -7.48
N HIS A 228 1.45 13.17 -7.43
CA HIS A 228 0.64 13.44 -6.24
C HIS A 228 -0.82 13.38 -6.64
N CYS A 229 -1.58 12.56 -5.93
CA CYS A 229 -3.00 12.38 -6.16
C CYS A 229 -3.76 12.72 -4.89
N ARG A 230 -4.86 13.45 -5.04
CA ARG A 230 -5.85 13.61 -3.98
C ARG A 230 -7.02 12.71 -4.28
N PHE A 231 -7.32 11.84 -3.34
CA PHE A 231 -8.55 11.07 -3.29
C PHE A 231 -9.45 11.70 -2.24
N SER A 232 -10.73 11.39 -2.29
CA SER A 232 -11.66 11.93 -1.31
C SER A 232 -11.37 11.28 0.06
N GLY A 233 -10.88 12.11 0.99
CA GLY A 233 -10.42 11.71 2.32
C GLY A 233 -8.94 11.35 2.44
N TYR A 234 -8.17 11.26 1.35
CA TYR A 234 -6.75 10.87 1.39
C TYR A 234 -5.87 11.63 0.39
N GLU A 235 -4.63 11.86 0.78
CA GLU A 235 -3.56 12.29 -0.12
C GLU A 235 -2.59 11.13 -0.35
N LEU A 236 -2.18 10.94 -1.61
CA LEU A 236 -1.17 9.97 -2.01
C LEU A 236 -0.01 10.67 -2.68
N GLN A 237 1.18 10.35 -2.19
CA GLN A 237 2.42 10.61 -2.88
C GLN A 237 2.97 9.31 -3.46
N TYR A 238 3.15 9.28 -4.78
CA TYR A 238 3.90 8.25 -5.48
C TYR A 238 5.23 8.84 -5.94
N ALA A 239 6.32 8.09 -5.79
CA ALA A 239 7.60 8.46 -6.36
C ALA A 239 8.42 7.22 -6.74
N LEU A 240 9.10 7.31 -7.88
CA LEU A 240 10.02 6.29 -8.37
C LEU A 240 11.45 6.83 -8.30
N TYR A 241 12.34 6.09 -7.67
CA TYR A 241 13.74 6.47 -7.47
C TYR A 241 14.71 5.42 -8.02
N ALA A 242 15.87 5.86 -8.50
CA ALA A 242 16.97 4.99 -8.91
C ALA A 242 18.33 5.54 -8.47
N LYS A 243 19.31 4.64 -8.28
CA LYS A 243 20.68 4.98 -7.85
C LYS A 243 21.47 5.65 -8.97
N PHE A 244 22.28 6.66 -8.65
CA PHE A 244 23.07 7.42 -9.63
C PHE A 244 24.52 6.88 -9.81
N PRO A 245 25.11 6.92 -11.03
CA PRO A 245 24.46 6.90 -12.33
C PRO A 245 24.21 5.44 -12.74
N SER A 246 22.99 5.16 -13.17
CA SER A 246 22.56 3.90 -13.79
C SER A 246 23.38 3.55 -15.03
#